data_AF-A0A162NXY2-F1
#
_entry.id   AF-A0A162NXY2-F1
#
_cell.length_a   1.000
_cell.length_b   1.000
_cell.length_c   1.000
_cell.angle_alpha   90.00
_cell.angle_beta   90.00
_cell.angle_gamma   90.00
#
_symmetry.space_group_name_H-M   'P 1'
#
loop_
_entity.id
_entity.type
_entity.pdbx_description
1 polymer ?
#
loop_
_entity_poly.entity_id
_entity_poly.type
_entity_poly.pdbx_seq_one_letter_code
_entity_poly.pdbx_strand_id
1 'polypeptide(L)' 'MKWKKEDVIFETMREAEVWADAVANEMYGRVFDEYETLDYKIAYALAFLLAKNREFNIYTEVECNETIEVYKVSITIS' A
#
# COMPACT_ATOMS: atom_id res chain seq x y z
N MET A 1 11.14 10.89 -3.92
CA MET A 1 10.25 9.74 -3.68
C MET A 1 8.95 10.02 -4.39
N LYS A 2 8.51 9.13 -5.27
CA LYS A 2 7.19 9.26 -5.92
C LYS A 2 6.17 8.59 -5.02
N TRP A 3 5.06 9.25 -4.76
CA TRP A 3 3.99 8.75 -3.89
C TRP A 3 2.65 8.81 -4.63
N LYS A 4 1.73 7.91 -4.24
CA LYS A 4 0.36 7.85 -4.75
C LYS A 4 -0.58 7.74 -3.56
N LYS A 5 -1.70 8.48 -3.59
CA LYS A 5 -2.77 8.39 -2.59
C LYS A 5 -4.10 8.14 -3.27
N GLU A 6 -4.87 7.22 -2.72
CA GLU A 6 -6.22 6.92 -3.19
C GLU A 6 -7.18 6.78 -2.00
N ASP A 7 -8.33 7.44 -2.10
CA ASP A 7 -9.36 7.48 -1.05
C ASP A 7 -10.46 6.42 -1.27
N VAL A 8 -10.19 5.39 -2.07
CA VAL A 8 -11.11 4.27 -2.28
C VAL A 8 -11.21 3.42 -1.01
N ILE A 9 -12.42 3.04 -0.64
CA ILE A 9 -12.71 2.16 0.48
C ILE A 9 -13.57 1.01 -0.03
N PHE A 10 -13.12 -0.21 0.23
CA PHE A 10 -13.84 -1.42 -0.12
C PHE A 10 -14.61 -1.98 1.07
N GLU A 11 -15.72 -2.66 0.80
CA GLU A 11 -16.50 -3.33 1.83
C GLU A 11 -15.81 -4.63 2.27
N THR A 12 -15.19 -5.34 1.34
CA THR A 12 -14.62 -6.67 1.60
C THR A 12 -13.10 -6.70 1.47
N MET A 13 -12.48 -7.65 2.18
CA MET A 13 -11.05 -7.94 2.01
C MET A 13 -10.74 -8.39 0.58
N ARG A 14 -11.65 -9.14 -0.06
CA ARG A 14 -11.44 -9.67 -1.40
C ARG A 14 -11.33 -8.57 -2.45
N GLU A 15 -12.14 -7.52 -2.36
CA GLU A 15 -12.05 -6.37 -3.26
C GLU A 15 -10.73 -5.60 -3.05
N ALA A 16 -10.36 -5.37 -1.79
CA ALA A 16 -9.11 -4.72 -1.43
C ALA A 16 -7.87 -5.49 -1.90
N GLU A 17 -7.89 -6.83 -1.85
CA GLU A 17 -6.82 -7.68 -2.38
C GLU A 17 -6.66 -7.53 -3.91
N VAL A 18 -7.78 -7.49 -4.65
CA VAL A 18 -7.75 -7.29 -6.11
C VAL A 18 -7.19 -5.91 -6.46
N TRP A 19 -7.54 -4.89 -5.68
CA TRP A 19 -6.98 -3.55 -5.85
C TRP A 19 -5.48 -3.52 -5.53
N ALA A 20 -5.08 -4.11 -4.39
CA ALA A 20 -3.70 -4.14 -3.95
C ALA A 20 -2.78 -4.86 -4.94
N ASP A 21 -3.25 -5.87 -5.66
CA ASP A 21 -2.48 -6.53 -6.73
C ASP A 21 -2.14 -5.57 -7.88
N ALA A 22 -3.09 -4.72 -8.30
CA ALA A 22 -2.82 -3.70 -9.30
C ALA A 22 -1.80 -2.66 -8.80
N VAL A 23 -1.95 -2.20 -7.56
CA VAL A 23 -1.01 -1.26 -6.92
C VAL A 23 0.39 -1.86 -6.79
N ALA A 24 0.50 -3.13 -6.38
CA ALA A 24 1.78 -3.83 -6.28
C ALA A 24 2.50 -3.90 -7.63
N ASN A 25 1.77 -4.14 -8.72
CA ASN A 25 2.34 -4.13 -10.08
C ASN A 25 2.91 -2.75 -10.47
N GLU A 26 2.22 -1.66 -10.12
CA GLU A 26 2.73 -0.30 -10.34
C GLU A 26 4.01 -0.02 -9.53
N MET A 27 4.07 -0.49 -8.29
CA MET A 27 5.25 -0.37 -7.41
C MET A 27 6.42 -1.23 -7.89
N TYR A 28 6.15 -2.46 -8.35
CA TYR A 28 7.17 -3.30 -9.00
C TYR A 28 7.73 -2.64 -10.26
N GLY A 29 6.88 -1.94 -11.02
CA GLY A 29 7.27 -1.11 -12.16
C GLY A 29 7.95 0.21 -11.79
N ARG A 30 8.15 0.51 -10.50
CA ARG A 30 8.76 1.76 -9.98
C ARG A 30 8.02 3.03 -10.45
N VAL A 31 6.70 2.93 -10.64
CA VAL A 31 5.87 4.09 -10.94
C VAL A 31 5.84 5.03 -9.73
N PHE A 32 5.75 4.46 -8.53
CA PHE A 32 5.92 5.12 -7.23
C PHE A 32 6.51 4.15 -6.22
N ASP A 33 7.06 4.70 -5.14
CA ASP A 33 7.71 3.95 -4.07
C ASP A 33 6.90 3.96 -2.77
N GLU A 34 5.88 4.82 -2.67
CA GLU A 34 5.00 4.95 -1.50
C GLU A 34 3.53 5.03 -1.92
N TYR A 35 2.70 4.31 -1.19
CA TYR A 35 1.26 4.27 -1.39
C TYR A 35 0.53 4.61 -0.08
N GLU A 36 -0.36 5.59 -0.15
CA GLU A 36 -1.23 5.99 0.96
C GLU A 36 -2.69 5.63 0.69
N THR A 37 -3.39 5.14 1.70
CA THR A 37 -4.82 4.81 1.61
C THR A 37 -5.53 5.00 2.94
N LEU A 38 -6.83 5.28 2.88
CA LEU A 38 -7.73 5.27 4.03
C LEU A 38 -8.26 3.86 4.33
N ASP A 39 -8.12 2.91 3.40
CA ASP A 39 -8.57 1.55 3.60
C ASP A 39 -7.44 0.65 4.10
N TYR A 40 -7.47 0.35 5.39
CA TYR A 40 -6.51 -0.56 6.03
C TYR A 40 -6.39 -1.91 5.30
N LYS A 41 -7.48 -2.43 4.71
CA LYS A 41 -7.49 -3.72 4.01
C LYS A 41 -6.54 -3.70 2.81
N ILE A 42 -6.51 -2.59 2.07
CA ILE A 42 -5.60 -2.40 0.94
C ILE A 42 -4.16 -2.39 1.45
N ALA A 43 -3.86 -1.62 2.51
CA ALA A 43 -2.51 -1.55 3.07
C ALA A 43 -2.00 -2.93 3.54
N TYR A 44 -2.84 -3.70 4.24
CA TYR A 44 -2.51 -5.05 4.69
C TYR A 44 -2.24 -6.00 3.51
N ALA A 45 -3.12 -6.03 2.50
CA ALA A 45 -2.95 -6.88 1.33
C ALA A 45 -1.69 -6.49 0.53
N LEU A 46 -1.48 -5.19 0.33
CA LEU A 46 -0.34 -4.64 -0.41
C LEU A 46 0.98 -4.98 0.26
N ALA A 47 1.11 -4.76 1.57
CA ALA A 47 2.32 -5.08 2.30
C ALA A 47 2.68 -6.57 2.18
N PHE A 48 1.68 -7.46 2.28
CA PHE A 48 1.89 -8.90 2.12
C PHE A 48 2.33 -9.27 0.69
N LEU A 49 1.71 -8.67 -0.33
CA LEU A 49 2.07 -8.90 -1.73
C LEU A 49 3.50 -8.44 -2.03
N LEU A 50 3.86 -7.23 -1.61
CA LEU A 50 5.20 -6.68 -1.79
C LEU A 50 6.27 -7.56 -1.12
N ALA A 51 5.99 -8.10 0.07
CA ALA A 51 6.91 -8.94 0.84
C ALA A 51 7.29 -10.26 0.15
N LYS A 52 6.53 -10.67 -0.88
CA LYS A 52 6.88 -11.84 -1.70
C LYS A 52 8.12 -11.60 -2.55
N ASN A 53 8.44 -10.35 -2.87
CA ASN A 53 9.67 -10.01 -3.58
C ASN A 53 10.76 -9.59 -2.57
N ARG A 54 11.83 -10.40 -2.50
CA ARG A 54 12.92 -10.25 -1.52
C ARG A 54 13.88 -9.10 -1.82
N GLU A 55 13.73 -8.41 -2.95
CA GLU A 55 14.54 -7.25 -3.30
C GLU A 55 14.07 -5.96 -2.61
N PHE A 56 12.82 -5.94 -2.12
CA PHE A 56 12.26 -4.78 -1.45
C PHE A 56 12.45 -4.85 0.05
N ASN A 57 12.89 -3.73 0.63
CA ASN A 57 12.66 -3.43 2.03
C ASN A 57 11.32 -2.70 2.14
N ILE A 58 10.43 -3.20 2.99
CA ILE A 58 9.06 -2.70 3.11
C ILE A 58 8.90 -1.98 4.44
N TYR A 59 8.32 -0.79 4.39
CA TYR A 59 8.01 0.03 5.55
C TYR A 59 6.52 0.31 5.56
N THR A 60 5.91 0.20 6.73
CA THR A 60 4.50 0.48 6.93
C THR A 60 4.33 1.47 8.07
N GLU A 61 3.49 2.46 7.87
CA GLU A 61 3.17 3.48 8.87
C GLU A 61 1.67 3.73 8.91
N VAL A 62 1.17 4.13 10.08
CA VAL A 62 -0.20 4.62 10.24
C VAL A 62 -0.15 5.99 10.87
N GLU A 63 -0.63 6.99 10.14
CA GLU A 63 -0.81 8.34 10.65
C GLU A 63 -2.27 8.51 11.11
N CYS A 64 -2.46 8.71 12.42
CA CYS A 64 -3.78 8.95 13.01
C CYS A 64 -3.94 10.44 13.34
N ASN A 65 -5.01 11.06 12.84
CA ASN A 65 -5.39 12.42 13.22
C ASN A 65 -6.85 12.44 13.66
N GLU A 66 -7.12 12.55 14.96
CA GLU A 66 -8.39 12.60 15.73
C GLU A 66 -9.59 11.73 15.28
N THR A 67 -9.88 11.66 13.98
CA THR A 67 -11.00 10.97 13.33
C THR A 67 -10.60 10.15 12.09
N ILE A 68 -9.39 10.31 11.55
CA ILE A 68 -8.96 9.66 10.30
C ILE A 68 -7.65 8.92 10.52
N GLU A 69 -7.57 7.69 10.03
CA GLU A 69 -6.35 6.89 9.95
C GLU A 69 -5.91 6.80 8.49
N VAL A 70 -4.66 7.18 8.24
CA VAL A 70 -4.01 7.06 6.92
C VAL A 70 -2.95 5.98 7.01
N TYR A 71 -3.08 4.96 6.17
CA TYR A 71 -2.17 3.84 6.10
C TYR A 71 -1.18 4.05 4.96
N LYS A 72 0.11 3.93 5.26
CA LYS A 72 1.20 4.13 4.31
C LYS A 72 2.00 2.84 4.13
N VAL A 73 2.31 2.52 2.89
CA VAL A 73 3.17 1.38 2.52
C VAL A 73 4.23 1.87 1.56
N SER A 74 5.50 1.71 1.93
CA SER A 74 6.64 2.22 1.15
C SER A 74 7.66 1.12 0.91
N ILE A 75 8.34 1.18 -0.24
CA ILE A 75 9.40 0.24 -0.63
C ILE A 75 10.72 0.97 -0.88
N THR A 76 11.82 0.32 -0.53
CA THR A 76 13.17 0.73 -0.95
C THR A 76 13.96 -0.48 -1.46
N ILE A 77 15.10 -0.24 -2.12
CA ILE A 77 16.04 -1.28 -2.53
C ILE A 77 17.25 -1.20 -1.59
N SER A 78 17.82 -2.37 -1.28
CA SER A 78 19.11 -2.48 -0.59
C SER A 78 20.29 -2.02 -1.44
#